data_AF-A0A451BST6-F1
#
_entry.id   AF-A0A451BST6-F1
#
_cell.length_a   1.000
_cell.length_b   1.000
_cell.length_c   1.000
_cell.angle_alpha   90.00
_cell.angle_beta   90.00
_cell.angle_gamma   90.00
#
_symmetry.space_group_name_H-M   'P 1'
#
loop_
_entity.id
_entity.type
_entity.pdbx_description
1 polymer ?
#
loop_
_entity_poly.entity_id
_entity_poly.type
_entity_poly.pdbx_seq_one_letter_code
_entity_poly.pdbx_strand_id
1 'polypeptide(L)'
;RADRFEELFGDLKIGREPTSRRNSYFVLRLNFSEVDPNGDTNAITASLHRHINSCIYGFDLYYREHLPQSVKRDTVDSFVSLQNLLFVVSATPHKLYLFIDEYDNFANEVMASQIRGIDRYQELVGGEGVIKTFFKVVKASAEGRGLDRVFITGVSPVVMSDITSGYNVVKVVTHLDEYHDLCGFTHQEMDDILAATLRECSDEWRRMARREEILSMLRTFYNGYRFCGGEGRPLVYNPTLALYFFDHFIRYCRYPEEMLDENLAMDRNRIRFVAGLPHGEAVVNRALNTDKPPTIRALADDFGIDALLKSEQGPAFLISLLYYLGVLTRMGRDPFGKLQFTI
;
A
#
# COMPACT_ATOMS: atom_id res chain seq x y z
N ARG A 1 -5.92 -20.10 15.85
CA ARG A 1 -5.11 -20.02 14.62
C ARG A 1 -3.64 -20.38 14.85
N ALA A 2 -3.07 -20.20 16.05
CA ALA A 2 -1.68 -20.61 16.33
C ALA A 2 -1.43 -22.12 16.09
N ASP A 3 -2.46 -22.93 16.33
CA ASP A 3 -2.59 -24.36 16.05
C ASP A 3 -2.52 -24.72 14.56
N ARG A 4 -2.81 -23.77 13.66
CA ARG A 4 -2.81 -23.96 12.20
C ARG A 4 -1.53 -23.49 11.52
N PHE A 5 -0.47 -23.21 12.28
CA PHE A 5 0.77 -22.69 11.71
C PHE A 5 1.37 -23.62 10.64
N GLU A 6 1.42 -24.93 10.92
CA GLU A 6 1.96 -25.92 9.98
C GLU A 6 1.10 -26.03 8.73
N GLU A 7 -0.22 -26.07 8.89
CA GLU A 7 -1.18 -26.11 7.78
C GLU A 7 -1.03 -24.90 6.85
N LEU A 8 -0.82 -23.71 7.42
CA LEU A 8 -0.78 -22.46 6.66
C LEU A 8 0.60 -22.16 6.07
N PHE A 9 1.67 -22.59 6.73
CA PHE A 9 3.02 -22.11 6.41
C PHE A 9 4.07 -23.21 6.26
N GLY A 10 3.79 -24.48 6.57
CA GLY A 10 4.77 -25.57 6.62
C GLY A 10 5.59 -25.74 5.34
N ASP A 11 4.96 -25.56 4.18
CA ASP A 11 5.62 -25.62 2.88
C ASP A 11 6.42 -24.37 2.51
N LEU A 12 6.22 -23.26 3.23
CA LEU A 12 6.86 -21.98 2.98
C LEU A 12 8.14 -21.85 3.79
N LYS A 13 9.04 -20.94 3.36
CA LYS A 13 10.29 -20.65 4.08
C LYS A 13 10.06 -20.33 5.56
N ILE A 14 9.02 -19.56 5.87
CA ILE A 14 8.69 -19.17 7.25
C ILE A 14 8.18 -20.34 8.11
N GLY A 15 7.61 -21.39 7.51
CA GLY A 15 7.25 -22.61 8.22
C GLY A 15 8.45 -23.51 8.48
N ARG A 16 9.32 -23.65 7.48
CA ARG A 16 10.57 -24.44 7.56
C ARG A 16 11.59 -23.84 8.52
N GLU A 17 11.66 -22.51 8.61
CA GLU A 17 12.56 -21.76 9.48
C GLU A 17 11.76 -20.77 10.34
N PRO A 18 11.01 -21.25 11.36
CA PRO A 18 10.16 -20.40 12.16
C PRO A 18 10.98 -19.46 13.04
N THR A 19 10.57 -18.19 13.08
CA THR A 19 11.22 -17.20 13.97
C THR A 19 10.91 -17.49 15.44
N SER A 20 11.77 -16.99 16.34
CA SER A 20 11.54 -17.05 17.80
C SER A 20 10.25 -16.36 18.26
N ARG A 21 9.65 -15.53 17.41
CA ARG A 21 8.41 -14.77 17.65
C ARG A 21 7.18 -15.39 16.97
N ARG A 22 7.30 -16.62 16.45
CA ARG A 22 6.16 -17.36 15.89
C ARG A 22 5.03 -17.45 16.93
N ASN A 23 3.81 -17.11 16.52
CA ASN A 23 2.60 -17.18 17.35
C ASN A 23 2.68 -16.42 18.68
N SER A 24 3.56 -15.43 18.81
CA SER A 24 3.78 -14.72 20.09
C SER A 24 2.99 -13.41 20.24
N TYR A 25 2.12 -13.09 19.29
CA TYR A 25 1.45 -11.79 19.20
C TYR A 25 -0.06 -11.89 19.22
N PHE A 26 -0.68 -10.95 19.91
CA PHE A 26 -2.02 -10.51 19.57
C PHE A 26 -1.96 -9.51 18.42
N VAL A 27 -2.94 -9.59 17.52
CA VAL A 27 -2.98 -8.76 16.31
C VAL A 27 -4.19 -7.84 16.36
N LEU A 28 -3.95 -6.53 16.30
CA LEU A 28 -4.97 -5.52 16.04
C LEU A 28 -4.79 -5.00 14.62
N ARG A 29 -5.83 -5.11 13.79
CA ARG A 29 -5.84 -4.56 12.42
C ARG A 29 -6.77 -3.34 12.38
N LEU A 30 -6.27 -2.24 11.86
CA LEU A 30 -7.01 -1.04 11.54
C LEU A 30 -6.98 -0.89 10.01
N ASN A 31 -8.15 -0.71 9.41
CA ASN A 31 -8.27 -0.43 7.97
C ASN A 31 -8.86 0.97 7.78
N PHE A 32 -8.05 1.95 7.40
CA PHE A 32 -8.51 3.33 7.34
C PHE A 32 -9.42 3.64 6.15
N SER A 33 -9.60 2.71 5.19
CA SER A 33 -10.66 2.83 4.18
C SER A 33 -12.07 2.79 4.77
N GLU A 34 -12.24 2.26 5.99
CA GLU A 34 -13.52 2.20 6.70
C GLU A 34 -13.80 3.47 7.52
N VAL A 35 -12.85 4.40 7.56
CA VAL A 35 -13.06 5.72 8.18
C VAL A 35 -13.69 6.62 7.13
N ASP A 36 -14.96 6.96 7.32
CA ASP A 36 -15.65 7.94 6.49
C ASP A 36 -14.89 9.29 6.54
N PRO A 37 -14.31 9.74 5.41
CA PRO A 37 -13.57 10.99 5.34
C PRO A 37 -14.48 12.18 4.98
N ASN A 38 -15.80 11.98 4.89
CA ASN A 38 -16.76 13.03 4.58
C ASN A 38 -17.16 13.84 5.83
N GLY A 39 -17.57 15.08 5.59
CA GLY A 39 -17.97 16.02 6.64
C GLY A 39 -16.84 16.94 7.09
N ASP A 40 -17.05 17.59 8.25
CA ASP A 40 -16.07 18.46 8.89
C ASP A 40 -15.05 17.66 9.71
N THR A 41 -14.04 18.35 10.24
CA THR A 41 -12.97 17.75 11.04
C THR A 41 -13.49 17.00 12.26
N ASN A 42 -14.61 17.45 12.87
CA ASN A 42 -15.22 16.77 14.01
C ASN A 42 -15.88 15.45 13.58
N ALA A 43 -16.60 15.44 12.46
CA ALA A 43 -17.22 14.23 11.91
C ALA A 43 -16.18 13.17 11.58
N ILE A 44 -15.07 13.57 10.94
CA ILE A 44 -13.97 12.67 10.57
C ILE A 44 -13.25 12.15 11.83
N THR A 45 -12.99 13.03 12.81
CA THR A 45 -12.43 12.65 14.11
C THR A 45 -13.31 11.61 14.82
N ALA A 46 -14.62 11.84 14.86
CA ALA A 46 -15.58 10.90 15.44
C ALA A 46 -15.63 9.58 14.65
N SER A 47 -15.54 9.63 13.33
CA SER A 47 -15.47 8.46 12.45
C SER A 47 -14.24 7.60 12.77
N LEU A 48 -13.06 8.22 12.89
CA LEU A 48 -11.82 7.54 13.25
C LEU A 48 -11.90 6.88 14.63
N HIS A 49 -12.35 7.61 15.65
CA HIS A 49 -12.46 7.04 16.99
C HIS A 49 -13.49 5.90 17.05
N ARG A 50 -14.63 6.03 16.37
CA ARG A 50 -15.64 4.97 16.27
C ARG A 50 -15.07 3.72 15.61
N HIS A 51 -14.30 3.89 14.54
CA HIS A 51 -13.64 2.80 13.84
C HIS A 51 -12.66 2.05 14.75
N ILE A 52 -11.71 2.76 15.35
CA ILE A 52 -10.71 2.17 16.25
C ILE A 52 -11.40 1.46 17.43
N ASN A 53 -12.43 2.07 18.04
CA ASN A 53 -13.20 1.45 19.12
C ASN A 53 -13.95 0.18 18.69
N SER A 54 -14.38 0.11 17.43
CA SER A 54 -15.02 -1.06 16.85
C SER A 54 -14.00 -2.18 16.60
N CYS A 55 -12.81 -1.86 16.08
CA CYS A 55 -11.72 -2.81 15.95
C CYS A 55 -11.26 -3.37 17.31
N ILE A 56 -11.13 -2.52 18.34
CA ILE A 56 -10.79 -2.95 19.70
C ILE A 56 -11.87 -3.87 20.28
N TYR A 57 -13.15 -3.61 19.99
CA TYR A 57 -14.24 -4.50 20.40
C TYR A 57 -14.17 -5.87 19.72
N GLY A 58 -13.96 -5.89 18.41
CA GLY A 58 -13.76 -7.14 17.67
C GLY A 58 -12.55 -7.92 18.19
N PHE A 59 -11.46 -7.21 18.53
CA PHE A 59 -10.29 -7.79 19.17
C PHE A 59 -10.63 -8.44 20.53
N ASP A 60 -11.35 -7.74 21.42
CA ASP A 60 -11.70 -8.23 22.75
C ASP A 60 -12.57 -9.49 22.67
N LEU A 61 -13.51 -9.53 21.72
CA LEU A 61 -14.33 -10.72 21.46
C LEU A 61 -13.50 -11.88 20.91
N TYR A 62 -12.64 -11.61 19.92
CA TYR A 62 -11.86 -12.66 19.26
C TYR A 62 -10.81 -13.29 20.18
N TYR A 63 -10.17 -12.51 21.05
CA TYR A 63 -9.15 -12.98 21.99
C TYR A 63 -9.69 -13.21 23.41
N ARG A 64 -11.01 -13.21 23.61
CA ARG A 64 -11.67 -13.22 24.93
C ARG A 64 -11.12 -14.27 25.91
N GLU A 65 -10.84 -15.47 25.42
CA GLU A 65 -10.33 -16.60 26.22
C GLU A 65 -8.84 -16.49 26.55
N HIS A 66 -8.10 -15.65 25.82
CA HIS A 66 -6.67 -15.42 26.00
C HIS A 66 -6.36 -14.13 26.76
N LEU A 67 -7.37 -13.29 27.02
CA LEU A 67 -7.22 -12.06 27.77
C LEU A 67 -7.59 -12.27 29.25
N PRO A 68 -6.85 -11.67 30.20
CA PRO A 68 -7.12 -11.81 31.62
C PRO A 68 -8.44 -11.13 32.04
N GLN A 69 -8.88 -10.14 31.27
CA GLN A 69 -10.12 -9.39 31.50
C GLN A 69 -10.60 -8.71 30.21
N SER A 70 -11.81 -8.14 30.24
CA SER A 70 -12.32 -7.35 29.10
C SER A 70 -11.60 -6.03 28.96
N VAL A 71 -11.34 -5.65 27.71
CA VAL A 71 -10.87 -4.31 27.39
C VAL A 71 -12.00 -3.32 27.61
N LYS A 72 -11.85 -2.46 28.64
CA LYS A 72 -12.76 -1.34 28.86
C LYS A 72 -12.59 -0.33 27.72
N ARG A 73 -13.66 -0.08 26.97
CA ARG A 73 -13.67 0.91 25.89
C ARG A 73 -14.27 2.22 26.39
N ASP A 74 -13.66 3.32 25.99
CA ASP A 74 -14.29 4.63 26.01
C ASP A 74 -15.23 4.76 24.80
N THR A 75 -16.36 5.44 24.97
CA THR A 75 -17.36 5.59 23.91
C THR A 75 -17.03 6.68 22.91
N VAL A 76 -16.11 7.58 23.24
CA VAL A 76 -15.75 8.75 22.44
C VAL A 76 -14.27 8.74 22.06
N ASP A 77 -13.36 8.57 23.01
CA ASP A 77 -11.92 8.63 22.78
C ASP A 77 -11.29 7.23 22.67
N SER A 78 -11.08 6.79 21.43
CA SER A 78 -10.45 5.50 21.17
C SER A 78 -9.00 5.39 21.62
N PHE A 79 -8.30 6.48 21.91
CA PHE A 79 -6.93 6.43 22.40
C PHE A 79 -6.90 5.96 23.86
N VAL A 80 -7.92 6.30 24.66
CA VAL A 80 -8.13 5.72 26.00
C VAL A 80 -8.40 4.22 25.88
N SER A 81 -9.25 3.80 24.94
CA SER A 81 -9.51 2.39 24.67
C SER A 81 -8.23 1.63 24.27
N LEU A 82 -7.37 2.24 23.46
CA LEU A 82 -6.09 1.65 23.05
C LEU A 82 -5.14 1.51 24.24
N GLN A 83 -5.08 2.49 25.15
CA GLN A 83 -4.31 2.37 26.38
C GLN A 83 -4.82 1.24 27.26
N ASN A 84 -6.14 1.11 27.42
CA ASN A 84 -6.74 0.01 28.18
C ASN A 84 -6.44 -1.35 27.54
N LEU A 85 -6.50 -1.45 26.20
CA LEU A 85 -6.11 -2.66 25.48
C LEU A 85 -4.66 -3.06 25.79
N LEU A 86 -3.74 -2.10 25.73
CA LEU A 86 -2.32 -2.33 26.02
C LEU A 86 -2.09 -2.75 27.48
N PHE A 87 -2.83 -2.18 28.43
CA PHE A 87 -2.80 -2.62 29.82
C PHE A 87 -3.23 -4.08 29.95
N VAL A 88 -4.34 -4.47 29.32
CA VAL A 88 -4.84 -5.86 29.35
C VAL A 88 -3.84 -6.82 28.68
N VAL A 89 -3.27 -6.45 27.53
CA VAL A 89 -2.28 -7.27 26.82
C VAL A 89 -0.98 -7.38 27.62
N SER A 90 -0.53 -6.33 28.30
CA SER A 90 0.72 -6.36 29.07
C SER A 90 0.68 -7.28 30.29
N ALA A 91 -0.51 -7.64 30.77
CA ALA A 91 -0.72 -8.67 31.79
C ALA A 91 -0.63 -10.11 31.24
N THR A 92 -0.32 -10.29 29.96
CA THR A 92 -0.10 -11.60 29.30
C THR A 92 1.38 -11.75 28.90
N PRO A 93 1.86 -12.97 28.60
CA PRO A 93 3.20 -13.16 28.03
C PRO A 93 3.31 -12.66 26.58
N HIS A 94 2.21 -12.25 25.95
CA HIS A 94 2.16 -11.81 24.55
C HIS A 94 2.29 -10.29 24.42
N LYS A 95 2.64 -9.84 23.22
CA LYS A 95 2.69 -8.42 22.85
C LYS A 95 1.66 -8.10 21.78
N LEU A 96 1.35 -6.82 21.62
CA LEU A 96 0.48 -6.35 20.56
C LEU A 96 1.29 -6.08 19.29
N TYR A 97 0.79 -6.56 18.15
CA TYR A 97 1.20 -6.17 16.81
C TYR A 97 0.03 -5.38 16.18
N LEU A 98 0.29 -4.11 15.86
CA LEU A 98 -0.65 -3.25 15.15
C LEU A 98 -0.41 -3.28 13.63
N PHE A 99 -1.45 -3.60 12.86
CA PHE A 99 -1.49 -3.41 11.41
C PHE A 99 -2.38 -2.21 11.09
N ILE A 100 -1.90 -1.32 10.22
CA ILE A 100 -2.64 -0.16 9.73
C ILE A 100 -2.64 -0.22 8.22
N ASP A 101 -3.81 -0.40 7.63
CA ASP A 101 -4.01 -0.43 6.18
C ASP A 101 -4.63 0.90 5.72
N GLU A 102 -4.35 1.29 4.48
CA GLU A 102 -4.90 2.51 3.85
C GLU A 102 -4.62 3.79 4.68
N TYR A 103 -3.41 3.90 5.25
CA TYR A 103 -3.06 5.06 6.10
C TYR A 103 -3.24 6.40 5.38
N ASP A 104 -3.13 6.38 4.06
CA ASP A 104 -3.23 7.51 3.15
C ASP A 104 -4.66 7.80 2.66
N ASN A 105 -5.68 7.08 3.14
CA ASN A 105 -7.08 7.31 2.78
C ASN A 105 -7.47 8.79 2.87
N PHE A 106 -7.04 9.47 3.95
CA PHE A 106 -7.30 10.90 4.15
C PHE A 106 -6.63 11.81 3.10
N ALA A 107 -5.46 11.43 2.58
CA ALA A 107 -4.79 12.17 1.50
C ALA A 107 -5.38 11.85 0.12
N ASN A 108 -5.87 10.63 -0.11
CA ASN A 108 -6.56 10.26 -1.35
C ASN A 108 -7.77 11.18 -1.61
N GLU A 109 -8.50 11.51 -0.55
CA GLU A 109 -9.62 12.47 -0.58
C GLU A 109 -9.23 13.90 -0.96
N VAL A 110 -8.02 14.35 -0.57
CA VAL A 110 -7.49 15.65 -1.00
C VAL A 110 -7.27 15.65 -2.50
N MET A 111 -6.66 14.58 -3.01
CA MET A 111 -6.38 14.43 -4.44
C MET A 111 -7.66 14.35 -5.27
N ALA A 112 -8.72 13.75 -4.72
CA ALA A 112 -10.02 13.65 -5.37
C ALA A 112 -10.79 14.98 -5.42
N SER A 113 -10.69 15.83 -4.38
CA SER A 113 -11.54 17.01 -4.22
C SER A 113 -10.94 18.35 -4.67
N GLN A 114 -9.69 18.34 -5.16
CA GLN A 114 -8.89 19.38 -5.84
C GLN A 114 -8.73 20.76 -5.16
N ILE A 115 -9.68 21.26 -4.35
CA ILE A 115 -9.60 22.58 -3.68
C ILE A 115 -10.16 22.55 -2.24
N ARG A 116 -11.32 21.91 -2.00
CA ARG A 116 -11.91 21.84 -0.64
C ARG A 116 -11.23 20.81 0.28
N GLY A 117 -10.50 19.86 -0.28
CA GLY A 117 -9.81 18.82 0.49
C GLY A 117 -8.54 19.32 1.19
N ILE A 118 -7.92 20.39 0.68
CA ILE A 118 -6.62 20.87 1.17
C ILE A 118 -6.76 21.45 2.59
N ASP A 119 -7.67 22.40 2.81
CA ASP A 119 -7.92 23.00 4.12
C ASP A 119 -8.34 21.92 5.14
N ARG A 120 -9.21 21.00 4.71
CA ARG A 120 -9.68 19.87 5.53
C ARG A 120 -8.55 18.94 5.96
N TYR A 121 -7.62 18.63 5.05
CA TYR A 121 -6.48 17.77 5.35
C TYR A 121 -5.42 18.48 6.21
N GLN A 122 -5.23 19.80 6.04
CA GLN A 122 -4.45 20.60 6.97
C GLN A 122 -5.02 20.56 8.40
N GLU A 123 -6.34 20.56 8.58
CA GLU A 123 -6.94 20.41 9.91
C GLU A 123 -6.75 19.00 10.52
N LEU A 124 -6.74 17.95 9.69
CA LEU A 124 -6.61 16.56 10.14
C LEU A 124 -5.17 16.12 10.43
N VAL A 125 -4.20 16.67 9.69
CA VAL A 125 -2.80 16.23 9.71
C VAL A 125 -1.83 17.34 10.12
N GLY A 126 -2.16 18.60 9.84
CA GLY A 126 -1.41 19.77 10.31
C GLY A 126 -1.58 20.01 11.81
N GLY A 127 -0.64 20.76 12.41
CA GLY A 127 -0.71 21.14 13.83
C GLY A 127 -0.80 19.95 14.80
N GLU A 128 -1.93 19.85 15.52
CA GLU A 128 -2.33 18.78 16.44
C GLU A 128 -3.54 17.95 15.93
N GLY A 129 -3.75 17.91 14.61
CA GLY A 129 -4.84 17.15 14.00
C GLY A 129 -4.90 15.67 14.45
N VAL A 130 -6.09 15.08 14.37
CA VAL A 130 -6.39 13.76 14.98
C VAL A 130 -5.48 12.64 14.46
N ILE A 131 -5.09 12.66 13.18
CA ILE A 131 -4.23 11.63 12.58
C ILE A 131 -2.81 11.70 13.15
N LYS A 132 -2.26 12.91 13.23
CA LYS A 132 -0.95 13.13 13.84
C LYS A 132 -0.96 12.76 15.32
N THR A 133 -2.03 13.07 16.03
CA THR A 133 -2.22 12.69 17.43
C THR A 133 -2.31 11.17 17.60
N PHE A 134 -3.03 10.47 16.73
CA PHE A 134 -3.07 9.01 16.71
C PHE A 134 -1.66 8.40 16.55
N PHE A 135 -0.87 8.85 15.58
CA PHE A 135 0.49 8.33 15.40
C PHE A 135 1.43 8.67 16.57
N LYS A 136 1.28 9.84 17.22
CA LYS A 136 1.98 10.14 18.49
C LYS A 136 1.61 9.13 19.59
N VAL A 137 0.33 8.78 19.72
CA VAL A 137 -0.14 7.75 20.66
C VAL A 137 0.44 6.38 20.33
N VAL A 138 0.48 6.00 19.05
CA VAL A 138 1.12 4.75 18.59
C VAL A 138 2.60 4.73 18.96
N LYS A 139 3.34 5.82 18.73
CA LYS A 139 4.76 5.93 19.13
C LYS A 139 4.94 5.76 20.63
N ALA A 140 4.20 6.53 21.42
CA ALA A 140 4.26 6.45 22.89
C ALA A 140 3.87 5.05 23.41
N SER A 141 3.02 4.32 22.68
CA SER A 141 2.64 2.95 22.99
C SER A 141 3.76 1.95 22.70
N ALA A 142 4.56 2.21 21.66
CA ALA A 142 5.72 1.40 21.30
C ALA A 142 6.92 1.60 22.25
N GLU A 143 6.96 2.70 23.01
CA GLU A 143 7.99 3.01 24.01
C GLU A 143 7.80 2.24 25.34
N GLY A 144 7.46 0.94 25.25
CA GLY A 144 7.40 0.03 26.41
C GLY A 144 6.03 -0.21 27.02
N ARG A 145 4.94 0.28 26.40
CA ARG A 145 3.56 0.05 26.90
C ARG A 145 2.91 -1.23 26.39
N GLY A 146 3.63 -2.07 25.66
CA GLY A 146 3.15 -3.40 25.22
C GLY A 146 2.84 -3.52 23.72
N LEU A 147 2.91 -2.41 22.97
CA LEU A 147 2.95 -2.44 21.51
C LEU A 147 4.39 -2.74 21.08
N ASP A 148 4.62 -3.85 20.40
CA ASP A 148 5.98 -4.28 20.02
C ASP A 148 6.28 -4.06 18.53
N ARG A 149 5.27 -4.14 17.66
CA ARG A 149 5.42 -3.92 16.22
C ARG A 149 4.25 -3.16 15.63
N VAL A 150 4.55 -2.33 14.64
CA VAL A 150 3.59 -1.63 13.80
C VAL A 150 3.96 -1.90 12.34
N PHE A 151 2.98 -2.29 11.54
CA PHE A 151 3.13 -2.44 10.09
C PHE A 151 2.06 -1.61 9.41
N ILE A 152 2.48 -0.77 8.47
CA ILE A 152 1.64 0.27 7.88
C ILE A 152 1.70 0.10 6.36
N THR A 153 0.55 0.08 5.71
CA THR A 153 0.39 -0.04 4.24
C THR A 153 -0.50 1.06 3.70
N GLY A 154 -0.17 1.53 2.51
CA GLY A 154 -0.82 2.64 1.81
C GLY A 154 -0.02 2.98 0.56
N VAL A 155 -0.57 3.84 -0.30
CA VAL A 155 0.04 4.15 -1.60
C VAL A 155 0.71 5.52 -1.60
N SER A 156 0.02 6.54 -1.10
CA SER A 156 0.48 7.93 -1.16
C SER A 156 1.44 8.29 -0.03
N PRO A 157 2.59 8.92 -0.34
CA PRO A 157 3.59 9.29 0.66
C PRO A 157 3.21 10.55 1.46
N VAL A 158 2.15 11.27 1.06
CA VAL A 158 1.77 12.60 1.57
C VAL A 158 1.56 12.59 3.09
N VAL A 159 0.75 11.65 3.61
CA VAL A 159 0.47 11.56 5.06
C VAL A 159 1.74 11.30 5.86
N MET A 160 2.65 10.46 5.34
CA MET A 160 3.88 10.13 6.06
C MET A 160 4.76 11.36 6.25
N SER A 161 4.93 12.18 5.20
CA SER A 161 5.75 13.39 5.28
C SER A 161 5.24 14.36 6.34
N ASP A 162 3.93 14.59 6.42
CA ASP A 162 3.34 15.51 7.40
C ASP A 162 3.36 14.97 8.85
N ILE A 163 3.22 13.65 9.04
CA ILE A 163 3.25 13.05 10.39
C ILE A 163 4.68 12.77 10.90
N THR A 164 5.72 12.83 10.05
CA THR A 164 7.11 12.47 10.43
C THR A 164 7.62 13.25 11.65
N SER A 165 7.19 14.50 11.87
CA SER A 165 7.52 15.27 13.07
C SER A 165 7.01 14.63 14.38
N GLY A 166 5.92 13.84 14.32
CA GLY A 166 5.34 13.09 15.44
C GLY A 166 5.67 11.60 15.46
N TYR A 167 6.05 11.02 14.32
CA TYR A 167 6.23 9.56 14.13
C TYR A 167 7.53 9.20 13.39
N ASN A 168 8.65 9.79 13.78
CA ASN A 168 9.98 9.61 13.17
C ASN A 168 10.66 8.24 13.36
N VAL A 169 9.92 7.20 13.72
CA VAL A 169 10.45 5.85 14.00
C VAL A 169 10.19 4.85 12.86
N VAL A 170 9.60 5.32 11.76
CA VAL A 170 9.19 4.46 10.64
C VAL A 170 10.37 4.13 9.75
N LYS A 171 10.50 2.84 9.43
CA LYS A 171 11.39 2.34 8.39
C LYS A 171 10.59 2.09 7.12
N VAL A 172 10.86 2.87 6.07
CA VAL A 172 10.30 2.62 4.73
C VAL A 172 10.98 1.40 4.13
N VAL A 173 10.19 0.37 3.79
CA VAL A 173 10.69 -0.89 3.22
C VAL A 173 10.43 -1.03 1.71
N THR A 174 9.64 -0.13 1.12
CA THR A 174 9.23 -0.13 -0.30
C THR A 174 10.39 -0.28 -1.29
N HIS A 175 11.57 0.25 -0.96
CA HIS A 175 12.74 0.22 -1.85
C HIS A 175 13.74 -0.91 -1.55
N LEU A 176 13.48 -1.74 -0.55
CA LEU A 176 14.38 -2.84 -0.21
C LEU A 176 14.19 -4.01 -1.18
N ASP A 177 15.30 -4.48 -1.74
CA ASP A 177 15.29 -5.54 -2.76
C ASP A 177 14.70 -6.86 -2.27
N GLU A 178 14.81 -7.13 -0.98
CA GLU A 178 14.29 -8.33 -0.33
C GLU A 178 12.75 -8.42 -0.32
N TYR A 179 12.04 -7.33 -0.63
CA TYR A 179 10.57 -7.30 -0.77
C TYR A 179 10.10 -6.96 -2.19
N HIS A 180 10.98 -6.98 -3.19
CA HIS A 180 10.66 -6.49 -4.54
C HIS A 180 9.50 -7.23 -5.24
N ASP A 181 9.32 -8.51 -4.92
CA ASP A 181 8.33 -9.42 -5.50
C ASP A 181 7.15 -9.69 -4.55
N LEU A 182 7.07 -8.99 -3.42
CA LEU A 182 6.04 -9.23 -2.39
C LEU A 182 4.61 -9.00 -2.90
N CYS A 183 4.42 -8.02 -3.79
CA CYS A 183 3.09 -7.54 -4.18
C CYS A 183 2.73 -7.84 -5.66
N GLY A 184 3.38 -8.79 -6.32
CA GLY A 184 3.13 -9.06 -7.73
C GLY A 184 3.53 -10.46 -8.15
N PHE A 185 3.12 -10.85 -9.36
CA PHE A 185 3.58 -12.10 -9.97
C PHE A 185 4.85 -11.86 -10.76
N THR A 186 5.84 -12.71 -10.60
CA THR A 186 7.01 -12.75 -11.48
C THR A 186 6.63 -13.26 -12.88
N HIS A 187 7.49 -13.02 -13.87
CA HIS A 187 7.29 -13.58 -15.20
C HIS A 187 7.18 -15.12 -15.18
N GLN A 188 7.96 -15.79 -14.32
CA GLN A 188 7.91 -17.25 -14.21
C GLN A 188 6.57 -17.72 -13.62
N GLU A 189 6.04 -17.04 -12.60
CA GLU A 189 4.74 -17.41 -12.04
C GLU A 189 3.60 -17.18 -13.05
N MET A 190 3.66 -16.08 -13.82
CA MET A 190 2.73 -15.87 -14.93
C MET A 190 2.80 -17.00 -15.96
N ASP A 191 4.01 -17.43 -16.30
CA ASP A 191 4.28 -18.51 -17.24
C ASP A 191 3.78 -19.88 -16.73
N ASP A 192 3.92 -20.15 -15.44
CA ASP A 192 3.46 -21.37 -14.78
C ASP A 192 1.93 -21.42 -14.70
N ILE A 193 1.28 -20.30 -14.32
CA ILE A 193 -0.19 -20.18 -14.30
C ILE A 193 -0.75 -20.34 -15.71
N LEU A 194 -0.11 -19.72 -16.71
CA LEU A 194 -0.51 -19.85 -18.10
C LEU A 194 -0.39 -21.31 -18.58
N ALA A 195 0.73 -21.98 -18.29
CA ALA A 195 0.89 -23.39 -18.64
C ALA A 195 -0.18 -24.27 -18.00
N ALA A 196 -0.51 -24.02 -16.73
CA ALA A 196 -1.58 -24.75 -16.06
C ALA A 196 -2.94 -24.49 -16.72
N THR A 197 -3.23 -23.25 -17.09
CA THR A 197 -4.46 -22.83 -17.77
C THR A 197 -4.62 -23.47 -19.14
N LEU A 198 -3.56 -23.48 -19.95
CA LEU A 198 -3.59 -24.00 -21.32
C LEU A 198 -3.82 -25.51 -21.39
N ARG A 199 -3.57 -26.26 -20.30
CA ARG A 199 -3.88 -27.70 -20.24
C ARG A 199 -5.36 -27.99 -20.44
N GLU A 200 -6.26 -27.08 -20.06
CA GLU A 200 -7.71 -27.26 -20.23
C GLU A 200 -8.21 -26.80 -21.61
N CYS A 201 -7.35 -26.15 -22.41
CA CYS A 201 -7.68 -25.67 -23.75
C CYS A 201 -7.36 -26.70 -24.84
N SER A 202 -7.80 -26.43 -26.07
CA SER A 202 -7.51 -27.27 -27.25
C SER A 202 -6.01 -27.36 -27.57
N ASP A 203 -5.61 -28.38 -28.32
CA ASP A 203 -4.20 -28.60 -28.70
C ASP A 203 -3.58 -27.44 -29.50
N GLU A 204 -4.41 -26.60 -30.14
CA GLU A 204 -3.96 -25.36 -30.76
C GLU A 204 -3.36 -24.39 -29.73
N TRP A 205 -4.01 -24.22 -28.60
CA TRP A 205 -3.59 -23.31 -27.53
C TRP A 205 -2.39 -23.82 -26.76
N ARG A 206 -2.20 -25.15 -26.71
CA ARG A 206 -1.08 -25.81 -26.02
C ARG A 206 0.27 -25.67 -26.75
N ARG A 207 0.30 -25.08 -27.95
CA ARG A 207 1.56 -24.87 -28.70
C ARG A 207 2.42 -23.83 -27.99
N MET A 208 3.74 -24.08 -27.92
CA MET A 208 4.70 -23.15 -27.30
C MET A 208 4.65 -21.74 -27.90
N ALA A 209 4.45 -21.60 -29.21
CA ALA A 209 4.34 -20.30 -29.87
C ALA A 209 3.17 -19.45 -29.33
N ARG A 210 2.04 -20.08 -28.96
CA ARG A 210 0.89 -19.37 -28.35
C ARG A 210 1.19 -18.91 -26.94
N ARG A 211 1.92 -19.72 -26.17
CA ARG A 211 2.35 -19.37 -24.81
C ARG A 211 3.22 -18.10 -24.83
N GLU A 212 4.21 -18.05 -25.71
CA GLU A 212 5.07 -16.87 -25.90
C GLU A 212 4.29 -15.64 -26.39
N GLU A 213 3.35 -15.83 -27.32
CA GLU A 213 2.46 -14.77 -27.83
C GLU A 213 1.63 -14.14 -26.69
N ILE A 214 0.98 -14.99 -25.87
CA ILE A 214 0.16 -14.53 -24.74
C ILE A 214 1.02 -13.77 -23.72
N LEU A 215 2.18 -14.31 -23.34
CA LEU A 215 3.07 -13.64 -22.39
C LEU A 215 3.61 -12.31 -22.92
N SER A 216 3.94 -12.23 -24.22
CA SER A 216 4.32 -10.97 -24.85
C SER A 216 3.18 -9.96 -24.81
N MET A 217 1.96 -10.39 -25.08
CA MET A 217 0.77 -9.53 -25.01
C MET A 217 0.53 -9.04 -23.57
N LEU A 218 0.58 -9.94 -22.56
CA LEU A 218 0.46 -9.56 -21.16
C LEU A 218 1.54 -8.58 -20.74
N ARG A 219 2.77 -8.75 -21.25
CA ARG A 219 3.84 -7.77 -21.06
C ARG A 219 3.51 -6.43 -21.71
N THR A 220 2.93 -6.38 -22.89
CA THR A 220 2.53 -5.13 -23.54
C THR A 220 1.43 -4.40 -22.76
N PHE A 221 0.40 -5.11 -22.31
CA PHE A 221 -0.74 -4.48 -21.64
C PHE A 221 -0.50 -4.18 -20.16
N TYR A 222 0.24 -5.04 -19.45
CA TYR A 222 0.39 -4.92 -18.00
C TYR A 222 1.75 -4.37 -17.59
N ASN A 223 2.76 -4.38 -18.49
CA ASN A 223 4.14 -3.86 -18.42
C ASN A 223 5.01 -4.40 -17.25
N GLY A 224 4.39 -4.73 -16.13
CA GLY A 224 5.03 -5.00 -14.86
C GLY A 224 5.54 -3.71 -14.20
N TYR A 225 5.74 -3.76 -12.90
CA TYR A 225 6.25 -2.64 -12.12
C TYR A 225 7.44 -3.07 -11.24
N ARG A 226 8.20 -2.08 -10.76
CA ARG A 226 9.32 -2.28 -9.85
C ARG A 226 9.53 -1.06 -8.95
N PHE A 227 9.48 -1.30 -7.64
CA PHE A 227 9.70 -0.29 -6.60
C PHE A 227 11.04 -0.41 -5.88
N CYS A 228 11.79 -1.49 -6.10
CA CYS A 228 13.04 -1.73 -5.39
C CYS A 228 14.20 -0.85 -5.88
N GLY A 229 15.20 -0.72 -5.02
CA GLY A 229 16.41 0.07 -5.24
C GLY A 229 17.37 -0.56 -6.27
N GLY A 230 17.45 -1.89 -6.26
CA GLY A 230 18.39 -2.68 -7.03
C GLY A 230 18.09 -2.68 -8.53
N GLU A 231 19.15 -2.55 -9.32
CA GLU A 231 19.09 -2.72 -10.77
C GLU A 231 19.05 -4.22 -11.13
N GLY A 232 18.47 -4.55 -12.28
CA GLY A 232 18.42 -5.93 -12.78
C GLY A 232 17.40 -6.84 -12.08
N ARG A 233 16.64 -6.36 -11.09
CA ARG A 233 15.49 -7.11 -10.55
C ARG A 233 14.38 -7.19 -11.61
N PRO A 234 13.72 -8.35 -11.77
CA PRO A 234 12.62 -8.50 -12.72
C PRO A 234 11.47 -7.57 -12.35
N LEU A 235 10.67 -7.19 -13.35
CA LEU A 235 9.38 -6.55 -13.13
C LEU A 235 8.39 -7.59 -12.60
N VAL A 236 7.45 -7.14 -11.78
CA VAL A 236 6.34 -7.97 -11.32
C VAL A 236 5.01 -7.44 -11.85
N TYR A 237 4.09 -8.35 -12.16
CA TYR A 237 2.78 -8.05 -12.70
C TYR A 237 1.78 -7.80 -11.57
N ASN A 238 0.88 -6.83 -11.78
CA ASN A 238 -0.21 -6.55 -10.85
C ASN A 238 -1.09 -7.82 -10.70
N PRO A 239 -1.26 -8.37 -9.49
CA PRO A 239 -2.01 -9.60 -9.29
C PRO A 239 -3.46 -9.52 -9.76
N THR A 240 -4.12 -8.38 -9.57
CA THR A 240 -5.53 -8.23 -9.95
C THR A 240 -5.72 -8.23 -11.46
N LEU A 241 -4.86 -7.52 -12.22
CA LEU A 241 -4.88 -7.56 -13.69
C LEU A 241 -4.54 -8.96 -14.23
N ALA A 242 -3.54 -9.62 -13.65
CA ALA A 242 -3.16 -10.98 -14.03
C ALA A 242 -4.31 -11.97 -13.79
N LEU A 243 -4.93 -11.93 -12.60
CA LEU A 243 -6.03 -12.83 -12.24
C LEU A 243 -7.29 -12.54 -13.05
N TYR A 244 -7.57 -11.28 -13.39
CA TYR A 244 -8.65 -10.91 -14.32
C TYR A 244 -8.48 -11.61 -15.66
N PHE A 245 -7.28 -11.52 -16.25
CA PHE A 245 -6.97 -12.20 -17.51
C PHE A 245 -7.14 -13.71 -17.40
N PHE A 246 -6.53 -14.32 -16.37
CA PHE A 246 -6.55 -15.78 -16.22
C PHE A 246 -7.94 -16.33 -15.93
N ASP A 247 -8.77 -15.65 -15.12
CA ASP A 247 -10.15 -16.08 -14.88
C ASP A 247 -10.95 -16.13 -16.20
N HIS A 248 -10.84 -15.09 -17.04
CA HIS A 248 -11.48 -15.09 -18.35
C HIS A 248 -10.92 -16.19 -19.27
N PHE A 249 -9.59 -16.32 -19.32
CA PHE A 249 -8.94 -17.25 -20.23
C PHE A 249 -9.23 -18.71 -19.86
N ILE A 250 -9.28 -19.06 -18.56
CA ILE A 250 -9.67 -20.38 -18.08
C ILE A 250 -11.09 -20.75 -18.52
N ARG A 251 -12.02 -19.79 -18.49
CA ARG A 251 -13.44 -20.04 -18.83
C ARG A 251 -13.68 -20.22 -20.32
N TYR A 252 -12.96 -19.45 -21.16
CA TYR A 252 -13.32 -19.29 -22.56
C TYR A 252 -12.22 -19.66 -23.56
N CYS A 253 -10.99 -19.95 -23.10
CA CYS A 253 -9.81 -20.20 -23.94
C CYS A 253 -9.66 -19.17 -25.05
N ARG A 254 -9.85 -17.90 -24.71
CA ARG A 254 -9.70 -16.74 -25.60
C ARG A 254 -9.39 -15.50 -24.78
N TYR A 255 -8.79 -14.52 -25.44
CA TYR A 255 -8.51 -13.21 -24.85
C TYR A 255 -9.80 -12.52 -24.39
N PRO A 256 -9.78 -11.78 -23.27
CA PRO A 256 -10.79 -10.77 -22.97
C PRO A 256 -10.90 -9.78 -24.15
N GLU A 257 -12.11 -9.30 -24.43
CA GLU A 257 -12.29 -8.20 -25.40
C GLU A 257 -11.62 -6.92 -24.88
N GLU A 258 -11.79 -6.64 -23.59
CA GLU A 258 -11.11 -5.56 -22.86
C GLU A 258 -9.97 -6.13 -22.03
N MET A 259 -8.72 -5.81 -22.42
CA MET A 259 -7.54 -6.32 -21.72
C MET A 259 -7.33 -5.67 -20.34
N LEU A 260 -7.88 -4.48 -20.13
CA LEU A 260 -7.77 -3.71 -18.90
C LEU A 260 -9.17 -3.54 -18.30
N ASP A 261 -9.38 -4.09 -17.11
CA ASP A 261 -10.61 -3.80 -16.36
C ASP A 261 -10.61 -2.32 -15.95
N GLU A 262 -11.65 -1.57 -16.30
CA GLU A 262 -11.79 -0.16 -15.93
C GLU A 262 -11.77 0.05 -14.40
N ASN A 263 -12.20 -0.94 -13.62
CA ASN A 263 -12.13 -0.90 -12.16
C ASN A 263 -10.69 -1.06 -11.62
N LEU A 264 -9.77 -1.53 -12.46
CA LEU A 264 -8.34 -1.73 -12.16
C LEU A 264 -7.45 -0.69 -12.85
N ALA A 265 -8.02 0.14 -13.72
CA ALA A 265 -7.29 1.24 -14.33
C ALA A 265 -6.75 2.15 -13.21
N MET A 266 -5.44 2.44 -13.27
CA MET A 266 -4.80 3.43 -12.40
C MET A 266 -5.75 4.62 -12.22
N ASP A 267 -6.01 4.96 -10.95
CA ASP A 267 -7.03 5.94 -10.59
C ASP A 267 -6.83 7.21 -11.41
N ARG A 268 -7.69 7.39 -12.42
CA ARG A 268 -7.63 8.51 -13.37
C ARG A 268 -7.63 9.84 -12.59
N ASN A 269 -8.21 9.86 -11.40
CA ASN A 269 -8.22 11.04 -10.54
C ASN A 269 -6.82 11.42 -10.07
N ARG A 270 -5.94 10.46 -9.79
CA ARG A 270 -4.53 10.70 -9.41
C ARG A 270 -3.74 11.33 -10.55
N ILE A 271 -3.89 10.81 -11.77
CA ILE A 271 -3.23 11.38 -12.96
C ILE A 271 -3.76 12.79 -13.23
N ARG A 272 -5.09 12.98 -13.16
CA ARG A 272 -5.73 14.30 -13.36
C ARG A 272 -5.31 15.30 -12.29
N PHE A 273 -5.16 14.86 -11.04
CA PHE A 273 -4.64 15.68 -9.96
C PHE A 273 -3.22 16.15 -10.25
N VAL A 274 -2.31 15.22 -10.56
CA VAL A 274 -0.92 15.58 -10.90
C VAL A 274 -0.85 16.47 -12.13
N ALA A 275 -1.66 16.20 -13.16
CA ALA A 275 -1.72 17.03 -14.37
C ALA A 275 -2.19 18.47 -14.09
N GLY A 276 -3.03 18.66 -13.07
CA GLY A 276 -3.50 19.98 -12.63
C GLY A 276 -2.49 20.78 -11.80
N LEU A 277 -1.43 20.15 -11.30
CA LEU A 277 -0.35 20.85 -10.58
C LEU A 277 0.57 21.63 -11.54
N PRO A 278 1.30 22.65 -11.06
CA PRO A 278 2.31 23.34 -11.85
C PRO A 278 3.31 22.37 -12.50
N HIS A 279 3.54 22.50 -13.81
CA HIS A 279 4.35 21.58 -14.63
C HIS A 279 3.81 20.14 -14.79
N GLY A 280 2.64 19.84 -14.23
CA GLY A 280 1.98 18.53 -14.24
C GLY A 280 1.76 17.95 -15.63
N GLU A 281 1.08 18.70 -16.50
CA GLU A 281 0.81 18.30 -17.88
C GLU A 281 2.09 17.94 -18.64
N ALA A 282 3.16 18.73 -18.49
CA ALA A 282 4.44 18.47 -19.13
C ALA A 282 5.10 17.18 -18.64
N VAL A 283 4.94 16.86 -17.34
CA VAL A 283 5.46 15.61 -16.76
C VAL A 283 4.66 14.40 -17.25
N VAL A 284 3.33 14.48 -17.25
CA VAL A 284 2.46 13.41 -17.74
C VAL A 284 2.71 13.13 -19.23
N ASN A 285 2.81 14.18 -20.06
CA ASN A 285 3.12 14.04 -21.48
C ASN A 285 4.52 13.44 -21.71
N ARG A 286 5.49 13.73 -20.84
CA ARG A 286 6.82 13.12 -20.91
C ARG A 286 6.80 11.65 -20.50
N ALA A 287 6.00 11.29 -19.50
CA ALA A 287 5.83 9.90 -19.08
C ALA A 287 5.29 9.00 -20.20
N LEU A 288 4.42 9.55 -21.06
CA LEU A 288 3.87 8.87 -22.24
C LEU A 288 4.87 8.75 -23.40
N ASN A 289 6.01 9.44 -23.35
CA ASN A 289 7.01 9.44 -24.42
C ASN A 289 8.09 8.38 -24.15
N THR A 290 8.04 7.27 -24.89
CA THR A 290 9.00 6.17 -24.79
C THR A 290 10.41 6.52 -25.26
N ASP A 291 10.56 7.49 -26.17
CA ASP A 291 11.88 7.90 -26.69
C ASP A 291 12.62 8.83 -25.72
N LYS A 292 11.87 9.57 -24.89
CA LYS A 292 12.41 10.52 -23.90
C LYS A 292 11.78 10.30 -22.52
N PRO A 293 12.10 9.16 -21.89
CA PRO A 293 11.54 8.81 -20.61
C PRO A 293 11.93 9.83 -19.52
N PRO A 294 11.06 10.05 -18.52
CA PRO A 294 11.37 10.92 -17.41
C PRO A 294 12.58 10.43 -16.62
N THR A 295 13.49 11.35 -16.31
CA THR A 295 14.68 11.08 -15.48
C THR A 295 14.83 12.07 -14.34
N ILE A 296 15.24 11.61 -13.16
CA ILE A 296 15.52 12.45 -11.97
C ILE A 296 16.81 12.00 -11.28
N ARG A 297 17.46 12.89 -10.53
CA ARG A 297 18.68 12.53 -9.77
C ARG A 297 18.39 11.62 -8.57
N ALA A 298 17.33 11.93 -7.84
CA ALA A 298 16.87 11.20 -6.68
C ALA A 298 15.35 11.37 -6.55
N LEU A 299 14.69 10.40 -5.91
CA LEU A 299 13.30 10.52 -5.51
C LEU A 299 13.17 11.62 -4.44
N ALA A 300 12.08 12.38 -4.51
CA ALA A 300 11.69 13.27 -3.43
C ALA A 300 11.30 12.45 -2.18
N ASP A 301 11.54 13.02 -1.01
CA ASP A 301 11.27 12.45 0.32
C ASP A 301 10.31 13.32 1.16
N ASP A 302 10.09 14.57 0.77
CA ASP A 302 9.08 15.46 1.35
C ASP A 302 7.91 15.67 0.38
N PHE A 303 6.75 15.11 0.73
CA PHE A 303 5.47 15.24 0.05
C PHE A 303 4.41 15.92 0.92
N GLY A 304 4.81 16.64 1.96
CA GLY A 304 3.86 17.32 2.83
C GLY A 304 2.97 18.29 2.05
N ILE A 305 1.81 18.64 2.60
CA ILE A 305 0.84 19.54 1.95
C ILE A 305 1.51 20.83 1.50
N ASP A 306 2.31 21.42 2.39
CA ASP A 306 2.98 22.68 2.10
C ASP A 306 3.94 22.53 0.92
N ALA A 307 4.60 21.37 0.78
CA ALA A 307 5.41 21.07 -0.38
C ALA A 307 4.54 20.95 -1.64
N LEU A 308 3.39 20.26 -1.53
CA LEU A 308 2.43 20.00 -2.61
C LEU A 308 1.62 21.22 -3.07
N LEU A 309 1.50 22.28 -2.26
CA LEU A 309 0.85 23.54 -2.63
C LEU A 309 1.80 24.62 -3.15
N LYS A 310 3.11 24.48 -2.89
CA LYS A 310 4.10 25.45 -3.39
C LYS A 310 4.21 25.42 -4.91
N SER A 311 4.13 26.59 -5.53
CA SER A 311 4.24 26.77 -6.99
C SER A 311 5.63 26.48 -7.57
N GLU A 312 6.64 26.20 -6.74
CA GLU A 312 8.04 25.97 -7.13
C GLU A 312 8.39 24.49 -7.35
N GLN A 313 7.42 23.58 -7.33
CA GLN A 313 7.69 22.16 -7.51
C GLN A 313 8.30 21.88 -8.88
N GLY A 314 9.55 21.45 -8.89
CA GLY A 314 10.22 21.01 -10.10
C GLY A 314 9.65 19.68 -10.61
N PRO A 315 9.84 19.34 -11.90
CA PRO A 315 9.41 18.07 -12.49
C PRO A 315 9.82 16.80 -11.70
N ALA A 316 10.92 16.86 -10.94
CA ALA A 316 11.39 15.74 -10.13
C ALA A 316 10.41 15.36 -8.99
N PHE A 317 9.75 16.35 -8.39
CA PHE A 317 8.73 16.11 -7.35
C PHE A 317 7.54 15.34 -7.93
N LEU A 318 6.99 15.83 -9.04
CA LEU A 318 5.84 15.21 -9.71
C LEU A 318 6.15 13.80 -10.24
N ILE A 319 7.36 13.59 -10.79
CA ILE A 319 7.81 12.24 -11.20
C ILE A 319 7.87 11.31 -9.99
N SER A 320 8.39 11.78 -8.86
CA SER A 320 8.45 10.98 -7.63
C SER A 320 7.06 10.66 -7.10
N LEU A 321 6.14 11.62 -7.13
CA LEU A 321 4.75 11.42 -6.72
C LEU A 321 4.05 10.39 -7.60
N LEU A 322 4.15 10.50 -8.93
CA LEU A 322 3.59 9.51 -9.86
C LEU A 322 4.18 8.11 -9.64
N TYR A 323 5.48 8.03 -9.33
CA TYR A 323 6.11 6.77 -8.96
C TYR A 323 5.49 6.17 -7.69
N TYR A 324 5.37 6.91 -6.59
CA TYR A 324 4.74 6.37 -5.38
C TYR A 324 3.25 6.03 -5.57
N LEU A 325 2.54 6.79 -6.42
CA LEU A 325 1.14 6.52 -6.76
C LEU A 325 0.96 5.27 -7.64
N GLY A 326 2.05 4.61 -8.04
CA GLY A 326 2.04 3.41 -8.89
C GLY A 326 1.79 3.71 -10.36
N VAL A 327 1.90 4.98 -10.78
CA VAL A 327 1.74 5.40 -12.18
C VAL A 327 3.03 5.29 -12.98
N LEU A 328 4.17 5.42 -12.30
CA LEU A 328 5.47 5.20 -12.92
C LEU A 328 6.19 4.03 -12.27
N THR A 329 6.89 3.26 -13.09
CA THR A 329 7.81 2.21 -12.66
C THR A 329 9.26 2.62 -12.94
N ARG A 330 10.18 2.20 -12.07
CA ARG A 330 11.60 2.49 -12.23
C ARG A 330 12.25 1.49 -13.18
N MET A 331 12.89 1.97 -14.25
CA MET A 331 13.55 1.14 -15.27
C MET A 331 15.05 0.96 -15.08
N GLY A 332 15.71 1.86 -14.34
CA GLY A 332 17.14 1.78 -14.07
C GLY A 332 17.74 3.16 -13.95
N ARG A 333 18.92 3.34 -14.51
CA ARG A 333 19.61 4.64 -14.60
C ARG A 333 20.01 4.95 -16.04
N ASP A 334 20.00 6.24 -16.36
CA ASP A 334 20.57 6.74 -17.60
C ASP A 334 22.12 6.73 -17.55
N PRO A 335 22.83 6.99 -18.67
CA PRO A 335 24.29 7.06 -18.69
C PRO A 335 24.92 8.12 -17.76
N PHE A 336 24.11 9.04 -17.23
CA PHE A 336 24.54 10.07 -16.27
C PHE A 336 24.19 9.71 -14.82
N GLY A 337 23.71 8.49 -14.58
CA GLY A 337 23.35 7.98 -13.26
C GLY A 337 22.01 8.47 -12.72
N LYS A 338 21.18 9.15 -13.52
CA LYS A 338 19.84 9.58 -13.11
C LYS A 338 18.87 8.41 -13.17
N LEU A 339 17.97 8.31 -12.19
CA LEU A 339 16.89 7.35 -12.18
C LEU A 339 15.97 7.58 -13.39
N GLN A 340 15.64 6.52 -14.11
CA GLN A 340 14.79 6.54 -15.31
C GLN A 340 13.47 5.81 -15.04
N PHE A 341 12.37 6.37 -15.52
CA PHE A 341 11.02 5.86 -15.28
C PHE A 341 10.23 5.67 -16.57
N THR A 342 9.23 4.79 -16.53
CA THR A 342 8.22 4.60 -17.59
C THR A 342 6.86 4.34 -16.94
N ILE A 343 5.78 4.34 -17.71
CA ILE A 343 4.42 4.04 -17.23
C ILE A 343 4.27 2.55 -16.98
#